data_AF-A0A3D5QC71-F1
#
_entry.id   AF-A0A3D5QC71-F1
#
_cell.length_a   1.000
_cell.length_b   1.000
_cell.length_c   1.000
_cell.angle_alpha   90.00
_cell.angle_beta   90.00
_cell.angle_gamma   90.00
#
_symmetry.space_group_name_H-M   'P 1'
#
loop_
_entity.id
_entity.type
_entity.pdbx_description
1 polymer ?
#
loop_
_entity_poly.entity_id
_entity_poly.type
_entity_poly.pdbx_seq_one_letter_code
_entity_poly.pdbx_strand_id
1 'polypeptide(L)'
;FSLINAFEMGYGTDSDITSIINIGHSSMLILFVKNGLYEFSRETNFGVKDCIELIQQRLNVNEREATTLLRDEEAVEFNEELQGVFDEFGSQLAAEVKNTFDMFYTSSHQNVLKCYICGGGS
;
A
#
# COMPACT_ATOMS: atom_id res chain seq x y z
N PHE A 1 -9.12 -14.67 5.05
CA PHE A 1 -10.17 -14.42 6.07
C PHE A 1 -9.65 -13.69 7.31
N SER A 2 -8.46 -14.01 7.87
CA SER A 2 -7.98 -13.35 9.10
C SER A 2 -7.95 -11.81 9.04
N LEU A 3 -7.55 -11.22 7.90
CA LEU A 3 -7.54 -9.77 7.70
C LEU A 3 -8.96 -9.17 7.67
N ILE A 4 -9.91 -9.85 7.04
CA ILE A 4 -11.32 -9.43 6.98
C ILE A 4 -11.93 -9.46 8.38
N ASN A 5 -11.72 -10.56 9.12
CA ASN A 5 -12.23 -10.69 10.48
C ASN A 5 -11.69 -9.59 11.40
N ALA A 6 -10.38 -9.32 11.32
CA ALA A 6 -9.76 -8.24 12.09
C ALA A 6 -10.33 -6.87 11.72
N PHE A 7 -10.56 -6.63 10.43
CA PHE A 7 -11.19 -5.41 9.94
C PHE A 7 -12.63 -5.26 10.45
N GLU A 8 -13.45 -6.30 10.33
CA GLU A 8 -14.84 -6.31 10.83
C GLU A 8 -14.92 -6.05 12.33
N MET A 9 -14.01 -6.63 13.12
CA MET A 9 -13.96 -6.39 14.56
C MET A 9 -13.63 -4.93 14.91
N GLY A 10 -12.80 -4.27 14.11
CA GLY A 10 -12.37 -2.88 14.35
C GLY A 10 -13.31 -1.82 13.78
N TYR A 11 -13.87 -2.06 12.59
CA TYR A 11 -14.59 -1.05 11.79
C TYR A 11 -16.04 -1.45 11.45
N GLY A 12 -16.45 -2.68 11.79
CA GLY A 12 -17.75 -3.23 11.41
C GLY A 12 -17.82 -3.64 9.94
N THR A 13 -19.05 -3.88 9.46
CA THR A 13 -19.33 -4.23 8.06
C THR A 13 -19.94 -3.05 7.32
N ASP A 14 -19.57 -2.88 6.06
CA ASP A 14 -20.19 -1.90 5.16
C ASP A 14 -21.03 -2.59 4.08
N SER A 15 -22.16 -1.99 3.73
CA SER A 15 -22.98 -2.46 2.60
C SER A 15 -22.37 -2.13 1.24
N ASP A 16 -21.50 -1.13 1.20
CA ASP A 16 -20.76 -0.70 0.01
C ASP A 16 -19.41 -1.42 -0.10
N ILE A 17 -18.79 -1.36 -1.29
CA ILE A 17 -17.46 -1.93 -1.51
C ILE A 17 -16.42 -1.13 -0.72
N THR A 18 -15.73 -1.83 0.17
CA THR A 18 -14.58 -1.33 0.91
C THR A 18 -13.31 -2.03 0.44
N SER A 19 -12.26 -1.27 0.18
CA SER A 19 -10.94 -1.81 -0.11
C SER A 19 -10.03 -1.76 1.13
N ILE A 20 -9.25 -2.81 1.34
CA ILE A 20 -8.20 -2.88 2.36
C ILE A 20 -6.88 -3.13 1.63
N ILE A 21 -5.93 -2.20 1.79
CA ILE A 21 -4.62 -2.22 1.16
C ILE A 21 -3.58 -2.50 2.25
N ASN A 22 -3.04 -3.72 2.25
CA ASN A 22 -1.95 -4.09 3.14
C ASN A 22 -0.61 -3.94 2.41
N ILE A 23 0.18 -2.96 2.81
CA ILE A 23 1.51 -2.70 2.27
C ILE A 23 2.54 -3.42 3.15
N GLY A 24 2.94 -4.60 2.71
CA GLY A 24 3.98 -5.40 3.35
C GLY A 24 5.39 -4.99 2.93
N HIS A 25 6.38 -5.75 3.40
CA HIS A 25 7.77 -5.51 3.03
C HIS A 25 8.02 -5.79 1.55
N SER A 26 7.69 -6.98 1.04
CA SER A 26 7.97 -7.39 -0.34
C SER A 26 6.74 -7.54 -1.23
N SER A 27 5.55 -7.46 -0.64
CA SER A 27 4.30 -7.55 -1.39
C SER A 27 3.24 -6.64 -0.80
N MET A 28 2.30 -6.27 -1.65
CA MET A 28 1.10 -5.52 -1.28
C MET A 28 -0.11 -6.38 -1.63
N LEU A 29 -1.03 -6.48 -0.68
CA LEU A 29 -2.32 -7.15 -0.87
C LEU A 29 -3.43 -6.12 -0.88
N ILE A 30 -4.14 -6.03 -2.01
CA ILE A 30 -5.35 -5.21 -2.13
C ILE A 30 -6.54 -6.15 -2.09
N LEU A 31 -7.40 -5.95 -1.11
CA LEU A 31 -8.59 -6.75 -0.84
C LEU A 31 -9.83 -5.89 -1.02
N PHE A 32 -10.90 -6.47 -1.55
CA PHE A 32 -12.19 -5.85 -1.72
C PHE A 32 -13.23 -6.67 -0.95
N VAL A 33 -14.00 -5.99 -0.10
CA VAL A 33 -15.00 -6.61 0.76
C VAL A 33 -16.32 -5.88 0.68
N LYS A 34 -17.41 -6.64 0.81
CA LYS A 34 -18.78 -6.14 0.85
C LYS A 34 -19.59 -6.93 1.85
N ASN A 35 -20.30 -6.27 2.76
CA ASN A 35 -21.06 -6.92 3.84
C ASN A 35 -20.22 -7.94 4.64
N GLY A 36 -18.92 -7.67 4.82
CA GLY A 36 -17.99 -8.61 5.48
C GLY A 36 -17.56 -9.80 4.62
N LEU A 37 -18.06 -9.91 3.39
CA LEU A 37 -17.71 -10.98 2.48
C LEU A 37 -16.58 -10.55 1.54
N TYR A 38 -15.71 -11.50 1.25
CA TYR A 38 -14.68 -11.37 0.23
C TYR A 38 -15.33 -11.22 -1.17
N GLU A 39 -14.90 -10.21 -1.92
CA GLU A 39 -15.32 -10.01 -3.32
C GLU A 39 -14.16 -10.29 -4.28
N PHE A 40 -12.99 -9.70 -4.02
CA PHE A 40 -11.82 -9.78 -4.89
C PHE A 40 -10.54 -9.49 -4.12
N SER A 41 -9.41 -10.02 -4.59
CA SER A 41 -8.09 -9.59 -4.14
C SER A 41 -7.05 -9.68 -5.24
N ARG A 42 -6.03 -8.84 -5.12
CA ARG A 42 -4.82 -8.93 -5.92
C ARG A 42 -3.61 -8.75 -5.01
N GLU A 43 -2.65 -9.64 -5.18
CA GLU A 43 -1.33 -9.50 -4.58
C GLU A 43 -0.33 -9.03 -5.65
N THR A 44 0.56 -8.13 -5.26
CA THR A 44 1.55 -7.51 -6.14
C THR A 44 2.93 -7.65 -5.52
N ASN A 45 3.96 -7.88 -6.33
CA ASN A 45 5.35 -7.90 -5.88
C ASN A 45 5.91 -6.47 -5.76
N PHE A 46 5.21 -5.65 -4.98
CA PHE A 46 5.55 -4.25 -4.71
C PHE A 46 5.27 -3.97 -3.24
N GLY A 47 6.21 -3.37 -2.53
CA GLY A 47 6.10 -3.09 -1.10
C GLY A 47 7.20 -2.15 -0.60
N VAL A 48 7.38 -2.09 0.71
CA VAL A 48 8.38 -1.19 1.34
C VAL A 48 9.80 -1.45 0.86
N LYS A 49 10.11 -2.68 0.47
CA LYS A 49 11.41 -3.07 -0.10
C LYS A 49 11.76 -2.23 -1.33
N ASP A 50 10.80 -1.94 -2.21
CA ASP A 50 11.04 -1.13 -3.40
C ASP A 50 11.46 0.31 -3.04
N CYS A 51 10.87 0.88 -1.97
CA CYS A 51 11.30 2.17 -1.44
C CYS A 51 12.73 2.12 -0.89
N ILE A 52 13.07 1.08 -0.12
CA ILE A 52 14.43 0.86 0.41
C ILE A 52 15.44 0.78 -0.75
N GLU A 53 15.13 0.02 -1.81
CA GLU A 53 15.99 -0.10 -2.99
C GLU A 53 16.18 1.25 -3.71
N LEU A 54 15.13 2.07 -3.83
CA LEU A 54 15.24 3.43 -4.39
C LEU A 54 16.16 4.33 -3.54
N ILE A 55 16.04 4.29 -2.21
CA ILE A 55 16.90 5.04 -1.29
C ILE A 55 18.36 4.59 -1.45
N GLN A 56 18.61 3.27 -1.49
CA GLN A 56 19.95 2.72 -1.69
C GLN A 56 20.58 3.21 -3.00
N GLN A 57 19.80 3.21 -4.09
CA GLN A 57 20.28 3.65 -5.39
C GLN A 57 20.55 5.16 -5.43
N ARG A 58 19.63 5.97 -4.87
CA ARG A 58 19.71 7.42 -4.95
C ARG A 58 20.83 7.98 -4.08
N LEU A 59 20.94 7.49 -2.85
CA LEU A 59 21.89 8.00 -1.84
C LEU A 59 23.18 7.16 -1.76
N ASN A 60 23.29 6.09 -2.55
CA ASN A 60 24.43 5.17 -2.58
C ASN A 60 24.78 4.61 -1.19
N VAL A 61 23.75 4.13 -0.49
CA VAL A 61 23.83 3.58 0.88
C VAL A 61 23.51 2.08 0.91
N ASN A 62 23.88 1.42 1.99
CA ASN A 62 23.48 0.03 2.20
C ASN A 62 22.03 -0.09 2.72
N GLU A 63 21.47 -1.30 2.70
CA GLU A 63 20.08 -1.57 3.10
C GLU A 63 19.77 -1.11 4.53
N ARG A 64 20.72 -1.28 5.46
CA ARG A 64 20.54 -0.89 6.86
C ARG A 64 20.46 0.62 7.00
N GLU A 65 21.33 1.35 6.31
CA GLU A 65 21.29 2.81 6.23
C GLU A 65 20.01 3.30 5.57
N ALA A 66 19.62 2.71 4.44
CA ALA A 66 18.37 3.05 3.74
C ALA A 66 17.13 2.83 4.63
N THR A 67 17.07 1.71 5.35
CA THR A 67 15.99 1.41 6.29
C THR A 67 15.97 2.39 7.48
N THR A 68 17.14 2.88 7.89
CA THR A 68 17.25 3.89 8.96
C THR A 68 16.72 5.23 8.45
N LEU A 69 17.14 5.66 7.26
CA LEU A 69 16.68 6.89 6.61
C LEU A 69 15.18 6.89 6.35
N LEU A 70 14.62 5.75 5.91
CA LEU A 70 13.18 5.58 5.69
C LEU A 70 12.34 5.89 6.94
N ARG A 71 12.89 5.66 8.13
CA ARG A 71 12.20 5.84 9.43
C ARG A 71 12.51 7.19 10.10
N ASP A 72 13.39 7.98 9.51
CA ASP A 72 13.86 9.24 10.05
C ASP A 72 13.04 10.38 9.45
N GLU A 73 11.97 10.80 10.13
CA GLU A 73 11.04 11.83 9.65
C GLU A 73 11.74 13.16 9.37
N GLU A 74 12.73 13.55 10.18
CA GLU A 74 13.49 14.78 9.96
C GLU A 74 14.36 14.67 8.70
N ALA A 75 14.98 13.51 8.47
CA ALA A 75 15.77 13.30 7.25
C ALA A 75 14.92 13.42 5.98
N VAL A 76 13.66 12.98 6.01
CA VAL A 76 12.73 13.13 4.87
C VAL A 76 12.39 14.61 4.63
N GLU A 77 12.19 15.40 5.67
CA GLU A 77 11.79 16.80 5.52
C GLU A 77 12.91 17.68 4.93
N PHE A 78 14.17 17.37 5.25
CA PHE A 78 15.31 18.22 4.87
C PHE A 78 16.19 17.68 3.72
N ASN A 79 15.93 16.48 3.21
CA ASN A 79 16.68 15.88 2.11
C ASN A 79 15.84 15.80 0.82
N GLU A 80 16.12 16.69 -0.14
CA GLU A 80 15.42 16.75 -1.43
C GLU A 80 15.52 15.44 -2.23
N GLU A 81 16.63 14.71 -2.15
CA GLU A 81 16.77 13.43 -2.85
C GLU A 81 15.85 12.37 -2.25
N LEU A 82 15.71 12.38 -0.92
CA LEU A 82 14.84 11.46 -0.19
C LEU A 82 13.37 11.78 -0.46
N GLN A 83 12.98 13.07 -0.50
CA GLN A 83 11.64 13.49 -0.93
C GLN A 83 11.31 12.99 -2.34
N GLY A 84 12.24 13.15 -3.29
CA GLY A 84 12.06 12.66 -4.65
C GLY A 84 11.85 11.14 -4.71
N VAL A 85 12.49 10.38 -3.83
CA VAL A 85 12.25 8.93 -3.70
C VAL A 85 10.85 8.63 -3.18
N PHE A 86 10.36 9.36 -2.17
CA PHE A 86 8.99 9.17 -1.67
C PHE A 86 7.93 9.55 -2.69
N ASP A 87 8.13 10.62 -3.46
CA ASP A 87 7.24 11.02 -4.54
C ASP A 87 7.18 9.95 -5.64
N GLU A 88 8.33 9.38 -6.00
CA GLU A 88 8.45 8.29 -6.96
C GLU A 88 7.73 7.02 -6.46
N PHE A 89 8.04 6.60 -5.24
CA PHE A 89 7.42 5.42 -4.62
C PHE A 89 5.90 5.59 -4.45
N GLY A 90 5.45 6.75 -3.98
CA GLY A 90 4.04 7.07 -3.83
C GLY A 90 3.29 7.09 -5.16
N SER A 91 3.93 7.58 -6.23
CA SER A 91 3.36 7.54 -7.59
C SER A 91 3.23 6.10 -8.11
N GLN A 92 4.23 5.26 -7.87
CA GLN A 92 4.19 3.83 -8.24
C GLN A 92 3.11 3.07 -7.46
N LEU A 93 3.02 3.31 -6.15
CA LEU A 93 1.98 2.75 -5.29
C LEU A 93 0.58 3.14 -5.78
N ALA A 94 0.36 4.44 -6.05
CA ALA A 94 -0.92 4.94 -6.54
C ALA A 94 -1.29 4.32 -7.89
N ALA A 95 -0.32 4.12 -8.79
CA ALA A 95 -0.54 3.46 -10.07
C ALA A 95 -0.96 2.00 -9.91
N GLU A 96 -0.32 1.27 -8.99
CA GLU A 96 -0.62 -0.14 -8.74
C GLU A 96 -2.01 -0.33 -8.10
N VAL A 97 -2.36 0.55 -7.15
CA VAL A 97 -3.70 0.61 -6.56
C VAL A 97 -4.75 0.94 -7.61
N LYS A 98 -4.51 1.97 -8.43
CA LYS A 98 -5.43 2.37 -9.51
C LYS A 98 -5.65 1.24 -10.51
N ASN A 99 -4.59 0.62 -11.00
CA ASN A 99 -4.70 -0.50 -11.93
C ASN A 99 -5.55 -1.64 -11.34
N THR A 100 -5.35 -1.94 -10.06
CA THR A 100 -6.14 -2.97 -9.37
C THR A 100 -7.62 -2.57 -9.23
N PHE A 101 -7.91 -1.29 -8.97
CA PHE A 101 -9.27 -0.77 -8.89
C PHE A 101 -9.95 -0.80 -10.27
N ASP A 102 -9.24 -0.46 -11.34
CA ASP A 102 -9.75 -0.52 -12.71
C ASP A 102 -10.05 -1.98 -13.12
N MET A 103 -9.20 -2.94 -12.73
CA MET A 103 -9.46 -4.38 -12.90
C MET A 103 -10.72 -4.83 -12.14
N PHE A 104 -10.86 -4.40 -10.89
CA PHE A 104 -12.05 -4.71 -10.09
C PHE A 104 -13.31 -4.11 -10.71
N TYR A 105 -13.27 -2.84 -11.13
CA TYR A 105 -14.40 -2.18 -11.77
C TYR A 105 -14.79 -2.87 -13.09
N THR A 106 -13.81 -3.24 -13.91
CA THR A 106 -14.05 -3.94 -15.18
C THR A 106 -14.78 -5.27 -14.99
N SER A 107 -14.48 -5.99 -13.89
CA SER A 107 -15.11 -7.28 -13.60
C SER A 107 -16.45 -7.18 -12.86
N SER A 108 -16.57 -6.24 -11.92
CA SER A 108 -17.73 -6.12 -11.01
C SER A 108 -18.75 -5.04 -11.40
N HIS A 109 -18.34 -4.04 -12.17
CA HIS A 109 -19.08 -2.78 -12.41
C HIS A 109 -19.48 -2.05 -11.11
N GLN A 110 -18.71 -2.24 -10.03
CA GLN A 110 -18.95 -1.61 -8.73
C GLN A 110 -17.82 -0.63 -8.38
N ASN A 111 -18.20 0.50 -7.78
CA ASN A 111 -17.26 1.50 -7.29
C ASN A 111 -16.83 1.18 -5.85
N VAL A 112 -15.56 1.44 -5.56
CA VAL A 112 -15.03 1.43 -4.18
C VAL A 112 -15.37 2.75 -3.52
N LEU A 113 -16.06 2.72 -2.36
CA LEU A 113 -16.42 3.95 -1.64
C LEU A 113 -15.52 4.26 -0.45
N LYS A 114 -14.83 3.24 0.08
CA LYS A 114 -13.91 3.38 1.21
C LYS A 114 -12.63 2.60 0.96
N CYS A 115 -11.52 3.15 1.42
CA CYS A 115 -10.22 2.51 1.36
C CYS A 115 -9.53 2.64 2.72
N TYR A 116 -8.94 1.54 3.19
CA TYR A 116 -8.14 1.49 4.40
C TYR A 116 -6.75 0.98 4.05
N ILE A 117 -5.73 1.64 4.59
CA ILE A 117 -4.33 1.26 4.40
C ILE A 117 -3.82 0.68 5.72
N CYS A 118 -3.09 -0.43 5.65
CA CYS A 118 -2.44 -1.05 6.79
C CYS A 118 -1.11 -1.69 6.37
N GLY A 119 -0.38 -2.25 7.32
CA GLY A 119 0.90 -2.91 7.09
C GLY A 119 2.08 -2.10 7.62
N GLY A 120 3.31 -2.51 7.26
CA GLY A 120 4.51 -1.83 7.71
C GLY A 120 4.89 -0.60 6.86
N GLY A 121 4.26 -0.47 5.69
CA GLY A 121 4.44 0.67 4.77
C GLY A 121 3.28 1.67 4.74
N SER A 122 2.34 1.56 5.67
CA SER A 122 1.20 2.48 5.83
C SER A 122 1.54 3.66 6.73
#